data_AF-A0A845Y476-F1
#
_entry.id   AF-A0A845Y476-F1
#
_cell.length_a   1.000
_cell.length_b   1.000
_cell.length_c   1.000
_cell.angle_alpha   90.00
_cell.angle_beta   90.00
_cell.angle_gamma   90.00
#
_symmetry.space_group_name_H-M   'P 1'
#
loop_
_entity.id
_entity.type
_entity.pdbx_description
1 polymer ?
#
loop_
_entity_poly.entity_id
_entity_poly.type
_entity_poly.pdbx_seq_one_letter_code
_entity_poly.pdbx_strand_id
1 'polypeptide(L)'
;MDKVAQYRQYIQTLLIQYAEDDVSNEEVEVQLIFDTYRDHYQWMNVGWQQFHRIYRCIVHSDIKDGKIWLQQNLTELNPAEDLLEMGVPPEDIVLGLQPPCKRQYTDYGVA
;
A
#
# COMPACT_ATOMS: atom_id res chain seq x y z
N MET A 1 -19.55 6.61 -4.81
CA MET A 1 -18.63 7.63 -5.35
C MET A 1 -17.81 8.25 -4.23
N ASP A 2 -18.43 8.62 -3.12
CA ASP A 2 -17.76 9.22 -1.95
C ASP A 2 -16.74 8.28 -1.27
N LYS A 3 -17.13 7.02 -1.02
CA LYS A 3 -16.28 6.01 -0.37
C LYS A 3 -14.94 5.76 -1.08
N VAL A 4 -14.97 5.53 -2.40
CA VAL A 4 -13.73 5.30 -3.17
C VAL A 4 -12.87 6.56 -3.16
N ALA A 5 -13.44 7.74 -3.34
CA ALA A 5 -12.68 8.99 -3.28
C ALA A 5 -11.98 9.17 -1.93
N GLN A 6 -12.67 8.83 -0.82
CA GLN A 6 -12.10 8.83 0.52
C GLN A 6 -10.96 7.82 0.66
N TYR A 7 -11.13 6.58 0.17
CA TYR A 7 -10.06 5.56 0.22
C TYR A 7 -8.84 5.95 -0.61
N ARG A 8 -9.03 6.61 -1.76
CA ARG A 8 -7.93 7.18 -2.54
C ARG A 8 -7.13 8.19 -1.73
N GLN A 9 -7.81 9.04 -0.96
CA GLN A 9 -7.16 10.00 -0.09
C GLN A 9 -6.39 9.28 1.03
N TYR A 10 -7.03 8.33 1.70
CA TYR A 10 -6.39 7.58 2.79
C TYR A 10 -5.13 6.84 2.35
N ILE A 11 -5.21 6.09 1.24
CA ILE A 11 -4.05 5.35 0.70
C ILE A 11 -2.92 6.31 0.32
N GLN A 12 -3.22 7.41 -0.37
CA GLN A 12 -2.19 8.38 -0.75
C GLN A 12 -1.56 9.04 0.48
N THR A 13 -2.35 9.46 1.47
CA THR A 13 -1.84 10.02 2.72
C THR A 13 -0.95 9.03 3.45
N LEU A 14 -1.38 7.78 3.60
CA LEU A 14 -0.61 6.73 4.26
C LEU A 14 0.73 6.48 3.56
N LEU A 15 0.73 6.33 2.23
CA LEU A 15 1.95 6.08 1.48
C LEU A 15 2.90 7.28 1.47
N ILE A 16 2.38 8.51 1.46
CA ILE A 16 3.21 9.71 1.62
C ILE A 16 3.89 9.70 2.99
N GLN A 17 3.12 9.47 4.06
CA GLN A 17 3.66 9.43 5.43
C GLN A 17 4.74 8.36 5.60
N TYR A 18 4.49 7.14 5.12
CA TYR A 18 5.49 6.07 5.19
C TYR A 18 6.77 6.39 4.39
N ALA A 19 6.62 7.03 3.25
CA ALA A 19 7.75 7.39 2.39
C ALA A 19 8.58 8.56 2.96
N GLU A 20 8.03 9.40 3.83
CA GLU A 20 8.77 10.47 4.53
C GLU A 20 9.81 9.89 5.51
N ASP A 21 9.51 8.74 6.11
CA ASP A 21 10.41 8.04 7.03
C ASP A 21 11.39 7.08 6.31
N ASP A 22 11.41 7.08 4.97
CA ASP A 22 12.32 6.25 4.18
C ASP A 22 13.78 6.67 4.39
N VAL A 23 14.60 5.72 4.85
CA VAL A 23 16.03 5.94 5.16
C VAL A 23 16.97 5.64 3.98
N SER A 24 16.48 5.69 2.75
CA SER A 24 17.30 5.60 1.55
C SER A 24 18.33 6.73 1.46
N ASN A 25 19.39 6.50 0.67
CA ASN A 25 20.46 7.47 0.46
C ASN A 25 20.23 8.23 -0.86
N GLU A 26 21.08 9.23 -1.12
CA GLU A 26 20.96 10.09 -2.31
C GLU A 26 21.04 9.34 -3.67
N GLU A 27 21.56 8.11 -3.69
CA GLU A 27 21.65 7.27 -4.90
C GLU A 27 20.42 6.35 -5.10
N VAL A 28 19.47 6.38 -4.17
CA VAL A 28 18.23 5.60 -4.20
C VAL A 28 17.04 6.54 -4.09
N GLU A 29 16.29 6.69 -5.18
CA GLU A 29 15.10 7.52 -5.21
C GLU A 29 13.93 6.83 -4.50
N VAL A 30 13.19 7.63 -3.73
CA VAL A 30 11.86 7.29 -3.24
C VAL A 30 10.84 7.75 -4.28
N GLN A 31 10.12 6.79 -4.87
CA GLN A 31 9.13 7.07 -5.90
C GLN A 31 7.73 6.72 -5.41
N LEU A 32 6.84 7.72 -5.40
CA LEU A 32 5.41 7.53 -5.17
C LEU A 32 4.70 7.49 -6.52
N ILE A 33 4.02 6.38 -6.81
CA ILE A 33 3.34 6.13 -8.08
C ILE A 33 1.86 5.97 -7.79
N PHE A 34 1.09 7.02 -8.09
CA PHE A 34 -0.35 7.06 -7.85
C PHE A 34 -1.12 7.13 -9.17
N ASP A 35 -1.87 6.07 -9.43
CA ASP A 35 -2.73 5.95 -10.59
C ASP A 35 -4.19 5.99 -10.13
N THR A 36 -4.73 7.20 -10.03
CA THR A 36 -6.11 7.40 -9.57
C THR A 36 -7.17 7.04 -10.61
N TYR A 37 -6.76 6.77 -11.86
CA TYR A 37 -7.68 6.33 -12.91
C TYR A 37 -7.91 4.81 -12.85
N ARG A 38 -6.85 4.03 -12.58
CA ARG A 38 -6.92 2.56 -12.45
C ARG A 38 -6.86 2.05 -11.01
N ASP A 39 -6.75 2.97 -10.05
CA ASP A 39 -6.71 2.70 -8.61
C ASP A 39 -5.53 1.81 -8.18
N HIS A 40 -4.32 2.16 -8.63
CA HIS A 40 -3.05 1.52 -8.23
C HIS A 40 -2.12 2.52 -7.54
N TYR A 41 -1.61 2.15 -6.37
CA TYR A 41 -0.81 3.04 -5.51
C TYR A 41 0.43 2.32 -5.00
N GLN A 42 1.60 2.85 -5.30
CA GLN A 42 2.87 2.24 -4.93
C GLN A 42 3.82 3.26 -4.32
N TRP A 43 4.59 2.78 -3.34
CA TRP A 43 5.85 3.38 -2.92
C TRP A 43 6.97 2.44 -3.33
N MET A 44 7.93 2.95 -4.11
CA MET A 44 9.07 2.20 -4.62
C MET A 44 10.39 2.85 -4.21
N ASN A 45 11.43 2.01 -4.11
CA ASN A 45 12.81 2.48 -4.12
C ASN A 45 13.48 2.10 -5.43
N VAL A 46 14.11 3.07 -6.08
CA VAL A 46 14.71 2.94 -7.41
C VAL A 46 16.08 3.62 -7.43
N GLY A 47 17.15 2.86 -7.60
CA GLY A 47 18.49 3.44 -7.64
C GLY A 47 19.59 2.41 -7.56
N TRP A 48 20.72 2.78 -6.98
CA TRP A 48 21.86 1.90 -6.81
C TRP A 48 22.44 2.03 -5.40
N GLN A 49 23.02 0.94 -4.92
CA GLN A 49 23.91 0.94 -3.77
C GLN A 49 25.21 0.29 -4.20
N GLN A 50 26.22 1.12 -4.50
CA GLN A 50 27.46 0.67 -5.13
C GLN A 50 27.16 -0.11 -6.42
N PHE A 51 27.45 -1.41 -6.45
CA PHE A 51 27.23 -2.30 -7.60
C PHE A 51 25.88 -3.04 -7.57
N HIS A 52 25.03 -2.76 -6.57
CA HIS A 52 23.75 -3.44 -6.41
C HIS A 52 22.59 -2.57 -6.89
N ARG A 53 21.78 -3.11 -7.81
CA ARG A 53 20.57 -2.44 -8.30
C ARG A 53 19.50 -2.48 -7.22
N ILE A 54 19.03 -1.31 -6.80
CA ILE A 54 17.84 -1.18 -5.99
C ILE A 54 16.64 -0.95 -6.91
N TYR A 55 15.73 -1.92 -6.93
CA TYR A 55 14.45 -1.83 -7.63
C TYR A 55 13.42 -2.70 -6.91
N ARG A 56 12.66 -2.09 -6.00
CA ARG A 56 11.71 -2.81 -5.14
C ARG A 56 10.47 -1.96 -4.88
N CYS A 57 9.31 -2.62 -4.87
CA CYS A 57 8.08 -2.03 -4.37
C CYS A 57 8.00 -2.28 -2.86
N ILE A 58 7.98 -1.21 -2.07
CA ILE A 58 7.98 -1.28 -0.60
C ILE A 58 6.57 -1.56 -0.12
N VAL A 59 5.61 -0.75 -0.55
CA VAL A 59 4.18 -0.95 -0.29
C VAL A 59 3.40 -0.78 -1.59
N HIS A 60 2.46 -1.67 -1.83
CA HIS A 60 1.52 -1.60 -2.96
C HIS A 60 0.11 -1.82 -2.44
N SER A 61 -0.76 -0.85 -2.73
CA SER A 61 -2.20 -0.93 -2.49
C SER A 61 -3.00 -0.70 -3.78
N ASP A 62 -4.11 -1.41 -3.94
CA ASP A 62 -5.11 -1.14 -4.98
C ASP A 62 -6.46 -0.76 -4.37
N ILE A 63 -7.35 -0.14 -5.16
CA ILE A 63 -8.79 -0.17 -4.87
C ILE A 63 -9.49 -1.01 -5.93
N LYS A 64 -10.18 -2.08 -5.51
CA LYS A 64 -10.90 -2.99 -6.41
C LYS A 64 -12.27 -3.26 -5.83
N ASP A 65 -13.31 -3.10 -6.65
CA ASP A 65 -14.71 -3.28 -6.23
C ASP A 65 -15.09 -2.48 -4.97
N GLY A 66 -14.46 -1.31 -4.80
CA GLY A 66 -14.68 -0.42 -3.66
C GLY A 66 -14.00 -0.85 -2.35
N LYS A 67 -13.08 -1.82 -2.41
CA LYS A 67 -12.26 -2.30 -1.27
C LYS A 67 -10.79 -1.98 -1.49
N ILE A 68 -10.05 -1.78 -0.41
CA ILE A 68 -8.60 -1.56 -0.42
C ILE A 68 -7.88 -2.91 -0.40
N TRP A 69 -6.97 -3.14 -1.33
CA TRP A 69 -6.21 -4.38 -1.43
C TRP A 69 -4.75 -4.12 -1.12
N LEU A 70 -4.24 -4.71 -0.04
CA LEU A 70 -2.81 -4.68 0.28
C LEU A 70 -2.09 -5.78 -0.49
N GLN A 71 -1.32 -5.40 -1.52
CA GLN A 71 -0.66 -6.35 -2.42
C GLN A 71 0.78 -6.66 -2.00
N GLN A 72 1.44 -5.69 -1.37
CA GLN A 72 2.82 -5.81 -0.90
C GLN A 72 3.03 -4.93 0.34
N ASN A 73 3.80 -5.44 1.29
CA ASN A 73 4.36 -4.66 2.39
C ASN A 73 5.71 -5.26 2.78
N LEU A 74 6.78 -4.51 2.57
CA LEU A 74 8.16 -4.88 2.95
C LEU A 74 8.64 -4.13 4.20
N THR A 75 7.72 -3.54 4.95
CA THR A 75 8.01 -2.81 6.20
C THR A 75 7.51 -3.59 7.41
N GLU A 76 7.94 -3.17 8.60
CA GLU A 76 7.38 -3.62 9.88
C GLU A 76 6.11 -2.85 10.28
N LEU A 77 5.68 -1.87 9.47
CA LEU A 77 4.44 -1.13 9.68
C LEU A 77 3.25 -2.02 9.34
N ASN A 78 2.07 -1.67 9.87
CA ASN A 78 0.84 -2.39 9.60
C ASN A 78 -0.18 -1.51 8.86
N PRO A 79 -0.09 -1.42 7.51
CA PRO A 79 -0.99 -0.59 6.72
C PRO A 79 -2.47 -0.96 6.90
N ALA A 80 -2.78 -2.21 7.22
CA ALA A 80 -4.16 -2.63 7.45
C ALA A 80 -4.73 -1.94 8.70
N GLU A 81 -3.95 -1.92 9.78
CA GLU A 81 -4.37 -1.33 11.06
C GLU A 81 -4.41 0.19 10.99
N ASP A 82 -3.42 0.81 10.34
CA ASP A 82 -3.42 2.25 10.13
C ASP A 82 -4.65 2.70 9.30
N LEU A 83 -5.08 1.89 8.32
CA LEU A 83 -6.32 2.14 7.58
C LEU A 83 -7.57 1.98 8.46
N LEU A 84 -7.59 1.04 9.43
CA LEU A 84 -8.68 0.94 10.41
C LEU A 84 -8.73 2.20 11.29
N GLU A 85 -7.58 2.69 11.75
CA GLU A 85 -7.48 3.92 12.55
C GLU A 85 -7.96 5.15 11.77
N MET A 86 -7.76 5.17 10.45
CA MET A 86 -8.29 6.18 9.54
C MET A 86 -9.80 6.03 9.26
N GLY A 87 -10.44 4.98 9.77
CA GLY A 87 -11.89 4.75 9.70
C GLY A 87 -12.34 3.84 8.55
N VAL A 88 -11.43 3.06 7.94
CA VAL A 88 -11.80 2.04 6.95
C VAL A 88 -12.38 0.82 7.69
N PRO A 89 -13.56 0.30 7.30
CA PRO A 89 -14.08 -0.94 7.88
C PRO A 89 -13.17 -2.14 7.54
N PRO A 90 -12.97 -3.09 8.46
CA PRO A 90 -12.10 -4.26 8.22
C PRO A 90 -12.56 -5.09 7.02
N GLU A 91 -13.86 -5.19 6.78
CA GLU A 91 -14.44 -5.90 5.63
C GLU A 91 -14.12 -5.26 4.26
N ASP A 92 -13.73 -3.98 4.26
CA ASP A 92 -13.31 -3.24 3.07
C ASP A 92 -11.79 -3.27 2.85
N ILE A 93 -11.03 -3.94 3.72
CA ILE A 93 -9.59 -4.20 3.54
C ILE A 93 -9.41 -5.66 3.12
N VAL A 94 -8.63 -5.91 2.07
CA VAL A 94 -8.31 -7.26 1.59
C VAL A 94 -6.81 -7.46 1.61
N LEU A 95 -6.34 -8.50 2.31
CA LEU A 95 -4.93 -8.89 2.30
C LEU A 95 -4.60 -9.63 0.99
N GLY A 96 -4.35 -8.86 -0.07
CA GLY A 96 -3.94 -9.36 -1.39
C GLY A 96 -2.66 -10.20 -1.35
N LEU A 97 -1.70 -9.81 -0.52
CA LEU A 97 -0.46 -10.54 -0.23
C LEU A 97 -0.67 -11.92 0.43
N GLN A 98 -1.87 -12.22 0.94
CA GLN A 98 -2.22 -13.55 1.44
C GLN A 98 -2.88 -14.41 0.35
N PRO A 99 -2.61 -15.73 0.33
CA PRO A 99 -3.29 -16.66 -0.56
C PRO A 99 -4.82 -16.58 -0.40
N PRO A 100 -5.61 -16.66 -1.48
CA PRO A 100 -7.07 -16.50 -1.42
C PRO A 100 -7.77 -17.38 -0.38
N CYS A 101 -7.33 -18.65 -0.22
CA CYS A 101 -7.92 -19.60 0.73
C CYS A 101 -7.70 -19.23 2.21
N LYS A 102 -6.71 -18.37 2.50
CA LYS A 102 -6.41 -17.92 3.87
C LYS A 102 -7.21 -16.69 4.27
N ARG A 103 -7.69 -15.88 3.33
CA ARG A 103 -8.31 -14.57 3.60
C ARG A 103 -9.57 -14.68 4.46
N GLN A 104 -10.36 -15.73 4.27
CA GLN A 104 -11.56 -16.00 5.10
C GLN A 104 -11.25 -16.28 6.58
N TYR A 105 -9.99 -16.55 6.92
CA TYR A 105 -9.52 -16.80 8.29
C TYR A 105 -8.72 -15.61 8.85
N THR A 106 -8.72 -14.48 8.14
CA THR A 106 -8.15 -13.23 8.63
C THR A 106 -9.24 -12.35 9.20
N ASP A 107 -8.88 -11.34 9.98
CA ASP A 107 -9.82 -10.38 10.55
C ASP A 107 -10.32 -9.32 9.54
N TYR A 108 -9.94 -9.48 8.26
CA TYR A 108 -10.22 -8.55 7.18
C TYR A 108 -11.15 -9.16 6.10
N GLY A 109 -11.51 -8.35 5.12
CA GLY A 109 -12.37 -8.72 4.00
C GLY A 109 -11.81 -9.80 3.07
N VAL A 110 -12.75 -10.46 2.39
CA VAL A 110 -12.51 -11.30 1.22
C VAL A 110 -12.88 -10.55 -0.06
N ALA A 111 -12.40 -11.02 -1.22
CA ALA A 111 -12.73 -10.44 -2.53
C ALA A 111 -14.25 -10.36 -2.72
#